data_AF-A0A2D4FFC7-F1
#
_entry.id   AF-A0A2D4FFC7-F1
#
_cell.length_a   1.000
_cell.length_b   1.000
_cell.length_c   1.000
_cell.angle_alpha   90.00
_cell.angle_beta   90.00
_cell.angle_gamma   90.00
#
_symmetry.space_group_name_H-M   'P 1'
#
loop_
_entity.id
_entity.type
_entity.pdbx_description
1 polymer ?
#
loop_
_entity_poly.entity_id
_entity_poly.type
_entity_poly.pdbx_seq_one_letter_code
_entity_poly.pdbx_strand_id
1 'polypeptide(L)'
;TWAELQFSDYYCLLAVHLLLDLWLEAGEESAVWRCLTLLEEGLTCSPSNAQFKLLLIRIYCMLGAFEPVVELYSSLDAKHIQHDTIGYLLTRYATAFGHYAAASQSCNFALRFFHSNQKDTSEYIIQAYKYGAFEKIPEFIAFRNRLNASLHFAQVRTE
;
A
#
# COMPACT_ATOMS: atom_id res chain seq x y z
N THR A 1 2.39 -19.65 16.11
CA THR A 1 1.08 -18.97 16.12
C THR A 1 1.20 -17.45 15.99
N TRP A 2 2.30 -16.91 15.42
CA TRP A 2 2.52 -15.46 15.21
C TRP A 2 1.88 -14.89 13.94
N ALA A 3 1.25 -15.75 13.13
CA ALA A 3 0.66 -15.38 11.84
C ALA A 3 -0.88 -15.25 11.88
N GLU A 4 -1.51 -15.68 12.97
CA GLU A 4 -2.97 -15.60 13.12
C GLU A 4 -3.37 -14.29 13.78
N LEU A 5 -4.38 -13.64 13.22
CA LEU A 5 -4.98 -12.43 13.78
C LEU A 5 -5.67 -12.78 15.11
N GLN A 6 -5.65 -11.85 16.05
CA GLN A 6 -6.41 -12.03 17.29
C GLN A 6 -7.89 -11.81 17.02
N PHE A 7 -8.75 -12.57 17.69
CA PHE A 7 -10.22 -12.45 17.54
C PHE A 7 -10.74 -11.04 17.87
N SER A 8 -10.01 -10.29 18.71
CA SER A 8 -10.36 -8.95 19.15
C SER A 8 -9.79 -7.82 18.29
N ASP A 9 -8.99 -8.11 17.25
CA ASP A 9 -8.36 -7.07 16.41
C ASP A 9 -9.39 -6.11 15.80
N TYR A 10 -10.56 -6.63 15.43
CA TYR A 10 -11.64 -5.80 14.86
C TYR A 10 -12.25 -4.82 15.84
N TYR A 11 -12.23 -5.09 17.14
CA TYR A 11 -12.67 -4.11 18.15
C TYR A 11 -11.68 -2.94 18.25
N CYS A 12 -10.38 -3.22 18.12
CA CYS A 12 -9.37 -2.17 18.04
C CYS A 12 -9.59 -1.30 16.78
N LEU A 13 -9.80 -1.92 15.62
CA LEU A 13 -10.12 -1.18 14.39
C LEU A 13 -11.36 -0.29 14.53
N LEU A 14 -12.43 -0.81 15.11
CA LEU A 14 -13.66 -0.05 15.34
C LEU A 14 -13.41 1.17 16.24
N ALA A 15 -12.68 0.98 17.35
CA ALA A 15 -12.32 2.06 18.26
C ALA A 15 -11.45 3.13 17.58
N VAL A 16 -10.47 2.70 16.78
CA VAL A 16 -9.59 3.60 16.01
C VAL A 16 -10.38 4.39 14.97
N HIS A 17 -11.34 3.78 14.27
CA HIS A 17 -12.19 4.51 13.33
C HIS A 17 -13.04 5.58 14.02
N LEU A 18 -13.63 5.28 15.18
CA LEU A 18 -14.36 6.29 15.96
C LEU A 18 -13.47 7.44 16.43
N LEU A 19 -12.25 7.14 16.86
CA LEU A 19 -11.27 8.17 17.25
C LEU A 19 -10.80 9.00 16.05
N LEU A 20 -10.67 8.39 14.86
CA LEU A 20 -10.38 9.12 13.63
C LEU A 20 -11.51 10.09 13.27
N ASP A 21 -12.77 9.68 13.43
CA ASP A 21 -13.91 10.57 13.19
C ASP A 21 -13.91 11.75 14.17
N LEU A 22 -13.61 11.51 15.46
CA LEU A 22 -13.45 12.58 16.45
C LEU A 22 -12.31 13.54 16.10
N TRP A 23 -11.19 13.03 15.60
CA TRP A 23 -10.08 13.87 15.17
C TRP A 23 -10.43 14.71 13.95
N LEU A 24 -10.96 14.07 12.89
CA LEU A 24 -11.13 14.69 11.58
C LEU A 24 -12.39 15.55 11.46
N GLU A 25 -13.48 15.16 12.14
CA GLU A 25 -14.76 15.87 12.06
C GLU A 25 -14.96 16.81 13.25
N ALA A 26 -14.62 16.38 14.46
CA ALA A 26 -14.81 17.18 15.67
C ALA A 26 -13.57 18.03 16.06
N GLY A 27 -12.43 17.81 15.39
CA GLY A 27 -11.19 18.55 15.67
C GLY A 27 -10.54 18.18 17.01
N GLU A 28 -10.85 17.02 17.58
CA GLU A 28 -10.26 16.57 18.83
C GLU A 28 -8.82 16.06 18.61
N GLU A 29 -7.84 16.95 18.69
CA GLU A 29 -6.42 16.63 18.46
C GLU A 29 -5.88 15.54 19.40
N SER A 30 -6.44 15.34 20.59
CA SER A 30 -6.03 14.24 21.47
C SER A 30 -6.39 12.86 20.92
N ALA A 31 -7.37 12.77 20.02
CA ALA A 31 -7.84 11.49 19.48
C ALA A 31 -6.80 10.84 18.56
N VAL A 32 -6.02 11.60 17.79
CA VAL A 32 -4.98 11.05 16.90
C VAL A 32 -3.90 10.29 17.67
N TRP A 33 -3.49 10.82 18.83
CA TRP A 33 -2.50 10.17 19.69
C TRP A 33 -3.04 8.87 20.27
N ARG A 34 -4.34 8.83 20.63
CA ARG A 34 -5.01 7.61 21.06
C ARG A 34 -5.11 6.58 19.93
N CYS A 35 -5.38 7.00 18.70
CA CYS A 35 -5.34 6.11 17.54
C CYS A 35 -3.97 5.45 17.39
N LEU A 36 -2.89 6.24 17.44
CA LEU A 36 -1.53 5.72 17.34
C LEU A 36 -1.23 4.73 18.46
N THR A 37 -1.53 5.07 19.72
CA THR A 37 -1.29 4.16 20.86
C THR A 37 -2.02 2.83 20.69
N LEU A 38 -3.31 2.85 20.34
CA LEU A 38 -4.09 1.62 20.16
C LEU A 38 -3.58 0.75 19.01
N LEU A 39 -3.20 1.39 17.89
CA LEU A 39 -2.70 0.66 16.72
C LEU A 39 -1.31 0.08 16.95
N GLU A 40 -0.40 0.83 17.58
CA GLU A 40 0.94 0.34 17.91
C GLU A 40 0.87 -0.81 18.91
N GLU A 41 0.08 -0.68 19.98
CA GLU A 41 -0.15 -1.77 20.94
C GLU A 41 -0.79 -2.98 20.27
N GLY A 42 -1.84 -2.76 19.48
CA GLY A 42 -2.50 -3.82 18.71
C GLY A 42 -1.54 -4.53 17.75
N LEU A 43 -0.61 -3.80 17.13
CA LEU A 43 0.39 -4.38 16.23
C LEU A 43 1.44 -5.22 16.99
N THR A 44 1.78 -4.87 18.24
CA THR A 44 2.64 -5.74 19.06
C THR A 44 1.99 -7.09 19.38
N CYS A 45 0.66 -7.12 19.52
CA CYS A 45 -0.12 -8.35 19.74
C CYS A 45 -0.40 -9.12 18.43
N SER A 46 -0.58 -8.40 17.32
CA SER A 46 -0.99 -8.92 16.02
C SER A 46 -0.09 -8.37 14.88
N PRO A 47 1.21 -8.76 14.83
CA PRO A 47 2.20 -8.14 13.92
C PRO A 47 1.93 -8.40 12.43
N SER A 48 1.10 -9.39 12.09
CA SER A 48 0.68 -9.70 10.72
C SER A 48 -0.56 -8.92 10.29
N ASN A 49 -1.17 -8.09 11.15
CA ASN A 49 -2.38 -7.35 10.81
C ASN A 49 -2.10 -6.20 9.84
N ALA A 50 -2.43 -6.42 8.56
CA ALA A 50 -2.22 -5.44 7.50
C ALA A 50 -3.08 -4.18 7.69
N GLN A 51 -4.28 -4.29 8.29
CA GLN A 51 -5.16 -3.12 8.49
C GLN A 51 -4.55 -2.15 9.51
N PHE A 52 -3.96 -2.67 10.59
CA PHE A 52 -3.22 -1.82 11.55
C PHE A 52 -2.07 -1.09 10.87
N LYS A 53 -1.25 -1.80 10.10
CA LYS A 53 -0.12 -1.19 9.36
C LYS A 53 -0.58 -0.12 8.37
N LEU A 54 -1.63 -0.39 7.59
CA LEU A 54 -2.16 0.56 6.62
C LEU A 54 -2.75 1.81 7.29
N LEU A 55 -3.44 1.66 8.42
CA LEU A 55 -3.94 2.80 9.20
C LEU A 55 -2.82 3.60 9.85
N LEU A 56 -1.81 2.95 10.42
CA LEU A 56 -0.62 3.61 10.95
C LEU A 56 0.09 4.41 9.85
N ILE A 57 0.33 3.81 8.69
CA ILE A 57 0.91 4.49 7.52
C ILE A 57 0.12 5.76 7.19
N ARG A 58 -1.21 5.66 7.13
CA ARG A 58 -2.06 6.80 6.82
C ARG A 58 -1.96 7.90 7.88
N ILE A 59 -2.06 7.56 9.17
CA ILE A 59 -2.02 8.52 10.27
C ILE A 59 -0.64 9.20 10.35
N TYR A 60 0.43 8.43 10.27
CA TYR A 60 1.80 8.96 10.26
C TYR A 60 2.02 9.91 9.08
N CYS A 61 1.55 9.57 7.88
CA CYS A 61 1.59 10.49 6.74
C CYS A 61 0.78 11.77 7.01
N MET A 62 -0.40 11.69 7.62
CA MET A 62 -1.19 12.88 7.94
C MET A 62 -0.52 13.78 8.99
N LEU A 63 0.27 13.21 9.89
CA LEU A 63 1.08 13.93 10.88
C LEU A 63 2.44 14.42 10.32
N GLY A 64 2.77 14.09 9.07
CA GLY A 64 4.06 14.44 8.45
C GLY A 64 5.26 13.60 8.93
N ALA A 65 5.02 12.50 9.63
CA ALA A 65 6.07 11.59 10.12
C ALA A 65 6.29 10.45 9.13
N PHE A 66 7.31 10.55 8.25
CA PHE A 66 7.47 9.56 7.18
C PHE A 66 8.40 8.38 7.51
N GLU A 67 9.31 8.53 8.48
CA GLU A 67 10.28 7.47 8.80
C GLU A 67 9.60 6.15 9.23
N PRO A 68 8.60 6.14 10.14
CA PRO A 68 7.89 4.90 10.50
C PRO A 68 7.10 4.29 9.34
N VAL A 69 6.68 5.13 8.38
CA VAL A 69 5.88 4.69 7.22
C VAL A 69 6.67 3.73 6.34
N VAL A 70 7.97 3.99 6.14
CA VAL A 70 8.85 3.15 5.32
C VAL A 70 9.00 1.75 5.94
N GLU A 71 9.20 1.68 7.26
CA GLU A 71 9.32 0.42 7.98
C GLU A 71 8.01 -0.38 7.96
N LEU A 72 6.88 0.29 8.26
CA LEU A 72 5.55 -0.33 8.23
C LEU A 72 5.22 -0.87 6.85
N TYR A 73 5.47 -0.10 5.79
CA TYR A 73 5.24 -0.54 4.42
C TYR A 73 6.14 -1.70 4.04
N SER A 74 7.42 -1.67 4.42
CA SER A 74 8.34 -2.79 4.18
C SER A 74 7.85 -4.07 4.87
N SER A 75 7.29 -3.95 6.07
CA SER A 75 6.74 -5.08 6.82
C SER A 75 5.43 -5.65 6.24
N LEU A 76 4.76 -4.94 5.32
CA LEU A 76 3.61 -5.47 4.57
C LEU A 76 4.05 -6.48 3.50
N ASP A 77 5.35 -6.50 3.15
CA ASP A 77 5.91 -7.37 2.10
C ASP A 77 5.11 -7.28 0.79
N ALA A 78 4.87 -6.03 0.34
CA ALA A 78 4.08 -5.74 -0.84
C ALA A 78 4.72 -6.38 -2.10
N LYS A 79 3.95 -7.19 -2.83
CA LYS A 79 4.39 -7.94 -4.00
C LYS A 79 3.54 -7.68 -5.23
N HIS A 80 4.18 -7.76 -6.40
CA HIS A 80 3.51 -7.73 -7.71
C HIS A 80 2.55 -6.53 -7.82
N ILE A 81 1.27 -6.79 -8.08
CA ILE A 81 0.19 -5.80 -8.23
C ILE A 81 0.03 -4.86 -7.03
N GLN A 82 0.55 -5.23 -5.86
CA GLN A 82 0.54 -4.36 -4.68
C GLN A 82 1.42 -3.13 -4.85
N HIS A 83 2.47 -3.18 -5.68
CA HIS A 83 3.27 -2.00 -5.99
C HIS A 83 2.47 -0.89 -6.69
N ASP A 84 1.41 -1.23 -7.42
CA ASP A 84 0.48 -0.27 -8.04
C ASP A 84 -0.68 0.09 -7.09
N THR A 85 -1.28 -0.93 -6.44
CA THR A 85 -2.52 -0.74 -5.67
C THR A 85 -2.33 -0.12 -4.29
N ILE A 86 -1.16 -0.30 -3.66
CA ILE A 86 -0.84 0.30 -2.35
C ILE A 86 0.50 1.07 -2.35
N GLY A 87 1.34 0.92 -3.36
CA GLY A 87 2.63 1.62 -3.44
C GLY A 87 2.52 3.15 -3.56
N TYR A 88 1.35 3.66 -3.95
CA TYR A 88 1.07 5.09 -3.92
C TYR A 88 1.16 5.67 -2.49
N LEU A 89 0.99 4.86 -1.44
CA LEU A 89 1.11 5.29 -0.04
C LEU A 89 2.52 5.77 0.32
N LEU A 90 3.56 5.27 -0.36
CA LEU A 90 4.93 5.77 -0.19
C LEU A 90 5.19 6.96 -1.12
N THR A 91 5.03 6.71 -2.42
CA THR A 91 5.42 7.66 -3.49
C THR A 91 4.71 9.01 -3.37
N ARG A 92 3.45 9.05 -2.93
CA ARG A 92 2.71 10.30 -2.72
C ARG A 92 3.33 11.25 -1.69
N TYR A 93 3.95 10.71 -0.64
CA TYR A 93 4.35 11.49 0.54
C TYR A 93 5.86 11.64 0.69
N ALA A 94 6.65 10.67 0.19
CA ALA A 94 8.09 10.64 0.39
C ALA A 94 8.79 11.92 -0.07
N THR A 95 8.52 12.36 -1.30
CA THR A 95 9.10 13.59 -1.89
C THR A 95 8.57 14.83 -1.17
N ALA A 96 7.26 14.87 -0.91
CA ALA A 96 6.59 16.00 -0.27
C ALA A 96 7.10 16.29 1.15
N PHE A 97 7.51 15.26 1.89
CA PHE A 97 8.10 15.38 3.23
C PHE A 97 9.63 15.47 3.22
N GLY A 98 10.27 15.57 2.05
CA GLY A 98 11.73 15.76 1.94
C GLY A 98 12.55 14.49 2.11
N HIS A 99 11.93 13.30 2.13
CA HIS A 99 12.61 12.01 2.25
C HIS A 99 13.09 11.48 0.89
N TYR A 100 14.00 12.22 0.24
CA TYR A 100 14.42 11.96 -1.16
C TYR A 100 15.02 10.56 -1.39
N ALA A 101 15.75 10.01 -0.42
CA ALA A 101 16.30 8.66 -0.52
C ALA A 101 15.18 7.59 -0.57
N ALA A 102 14.21 7.70 0.34
CA ALA A 102 13.05 6.81 0.38
C ALA A 102 12.15 7.00 -0.85
N ALA A 103 11.99 8.24 -1.32
CA ALA A 103 11.26 8.56 -2.54
C ALA A 103 11.88 7.87 -3.76
N SER A 104 13.18 8.09 -3.97
CA SER A 104 13.93 7.47 -5.07
C SER A 104 13.84 5.95 -5.03
N GLN A 105 14.02 5.35 -3.85
CA GLN A 105 13.90 3.90 -3.70
C GLN A 105 12.48 3.38 -4.03
N SER A 106 11.45 4.05 -3.53
CA SER A 106 10.05 3.70 -3.76
C SER A 106 9.66 3.81 -5.24
N CYS A 107 10.06 4.90 -5.89
CA CYS A 107 9.86 5.10 -7.32
C CYS A 107 10.57 4.03 -8.14
N ASN A 108 11.83 3.72 -7.82
CA ASN A 108 12.58 2.67 -8.51
C ASN A 108 11.93 1.29 -8.37
N PHE A 109 11.40 0.93 -7.20
CA PHE A 109 10.68 -0.34 -7.02
C PHE A 109 9.40 -0.39 -7.86
N ALA A 110 8.61 0.69 -7.87
CA ALA A 110 7.41 0.77 -8.69
C ALA A 110 7.72 0.69 -10.20
N LEU A 111 8.72 1.43 -10.70
CA LEU A 111 9.14 1.36 -12.10
C LEU A 111 9.60 -0.04 -12.51
N ARG A 112 10.39 -0.72 -11.66
CA ARG A 112 10.80 -2.10 -11.91
C ARG A 112 9.59 -3.02 -12.05
N PHE A 113 8.59 -2.88 -11.19
CA PHE A 113 7.35 -3.63 -11.30
C PHE A 113 6.62 -3.36 -12.63
N PHE A 114 6.38 -2.10 -12.98
CA PHE A 114 5.64 -1.76 -14.21
C PHE A 114 6.36 -2.24 -15.48
N HIS A 115 7.70 -2.09 -15.55
CA HIS A 115 8.49 -2.56 -16.68
C HIS A 115 8.53 -4.08 -16.79
N SER A 116 8.72 -4.79 -15.68
CA SER A 116 8.64 -6.26 -15.67
C SER A 116 7.26 -6.74 -16.11
N ASN A 117 6.19 -6.13 -15.59
CA ASN A 117 4.82 -6.51 -15.93
C ASN A 117 4.50 -6.33 -17.43
N GLN A 118 5.05 -5.31 -18.08
CA GLN A 118 4.90 -5.11 -19.53
C GLN A 118 5.45 -6.30 -20.33
N LYS A 119 6.62 -6.81 -19.91
CA LYS A 119 7.25 -7.98 -20.53
C LYS A 119 6.47 -9.25 -20.20
N ASP A 120 6.19 -9.49 -18.92
CA ASP A 120 5.57 -10.72 -18.44
C ASP A 120 4.16 -10.91 -19.01
N THR A 121 3.33 -9.86 -19.00
CA THR A 121 1.96 -9.94 -19.53
C THR A 121 1.95 -10.24 -21.03
N SER A 122 2.94 -9.74 -21.78
CA SER A 122 3.08 -10.03 -23.21
C SER A 122 3.42 -11.51 -23.45
N GLU A 123 4.29 -12.09 -22.62
CA GLU A 123 4.60 -13.53 -22.66
C GLU A 123 3.39 -14.39 -22.28
N TYR A 124 2.62 -14.00 -21.25
CA TYR A 124 1.40 -14.73 -20.87
C TYR A 124 0.32 -14.71 -21.95
N ILE A 125 0.21 -13.62 -22.72
CA ILE A 125 -0.67 -13.57 -23.90
C ILE A 125 -0.20 -14.58 -24.97
N ILE A 126 1.10 -14.67 -25.24
CA ILE A 126 1.66 -15.65 -26.18
C ILE A 126 1.38 -17.08 -25.70
N GLN A 127 1.55 -17.35 -24.41
CA GLN A 127 1.26 -18.65 -23.82
C GLN A 127 -0.22 -19.01 -23.90
N ALA A 128 -1.13 -18.04 -23.73
CA ALA A 128 -2.56 -18.28 -23.88
C ALA A 128 -2.92 -18.78 -25.29
N TYR A 129 -2.29 -18.23 -26.34
CA TYR A 129 -2.42 -18.76 -27.69
C TYR A 129 -1.85 -20.19 -27.81
N LYS A 130 -0.67 -20.46 -27.24
CA LYS A 130 -0.01 -21.78 -27.32
C LYS A 130 -0.82 -22.89 -26.62
N TYR A 131 -1.44 -22.58 -25.49
CA TYR A 131 -2.15 -23.56 -24.66
C TYR A 131 -3.67 -23.55 -24.86
N GLY A 132 -4.18 -22.79 -25.85
CA GLY A 132 -5.60 -22.78 -26.20
C GLY A 132 -6.52 -22.02 -25.22
N ALA A 133 -5.97 -21.16 -24.37
CA ALA A 133 -6.73 -20.34 -23.43
C ALA A 133 -7.27 -19.05 -24.08
N PHE A 134 -7.93 -19.18 -25.23
CA PHE A 134 -8.33 -18.03 -26.06
C PHE A 134 -9.28 -17.07 -25.36
N GLU A 135 -10.17 -17.59 -24.51
CA GLU A 135 -11.13 -16.81 -23.73
C GLU A 135 -10.45 -15.84 -22.74
N LYS A 136 -9.20 -16.13 -22.33
CA LYS A 136 -8.42 -15.28 -21.40
C LYS A 136 -7.63 -14.17 -22.06
N ILE A 137 -7.45 -14.22 -23.37
CA ILE A 137 -6.66 -13.24 -24.11
C ILE A 137 -7.27 -11.81 -23.99
N PRO A 138 -8.60 -11.60 -24.13
CA PRO A 138 -9.19 -10.30 -23.88
C PRO A 138 -8.95 -9.77 -22.46
N GLU A 139 -9.04 -10.65 -21.44
CA GLU A 139 -8.78 -10.31 -20.04
C GLU A 139 -7.31 -9.86 -19.84
N PHE A 140 -6.35 -10.58 -20.43
CA PHE A 140 -4.93 -10.20 -20.35
C PHE A 140 -4.62 -8.88 -21.06
N ILE A 141 -5.22 -8.64 -22.21
CA ILE A 141 -5.06 -7.36 -22.92
C ILE A 141 -5.66 -6.22 -22.10
N ALA A 142 -6.86 -6.40 -21.54
CA ALA A 142 -7.51 -5.41 -20.68
C ALA A 142 -6.67 -5.11 -19.43
N PHE A 143 -6.13 -6.13 -18.76
CA PHE A 143 -5.25 -5.98 -17.61
C PHE A 143 -3.97 -5.23 -17.96
N ARG A 144 -3.29 -5.62 -19.06
CA ARG A 144 -2.09 -4.93 -19.56
C ARG A 144 -2.36 -3.45 -19.81
N ASN A 145 -3.46 -3.15 -20.50
CA ASN A 145 -3.82 -1.78 -20.85
C ASN A 145 -4.13 -0.95 -19.59
N ARG A 146 -4.86 -1.53 -18.62
CA ARG A 146 -5.15 -0.88 -17.34
C ARG A 146 -3.87 -0.54 -16.57
N LEU A 147 -2.91 -1.46 -16.50
CA LEU A 147 -1.65 -1.20 -15.80
C LEU A 147 -0.76 -0.20 -16.52
N ASN A 148 -0.68 -0.25 -17.85
CA ASN A 148 0.07 0.73 -18.63
C ASN A 148 -0.53 2.14 -18.57
N ALA A 149 -1.84 2.24 -18.36
CA ALA A 149 -2.56 3.48 -18.16
C ALA A 149 -2.78 3.82 -16.67
N SER A 150 -2.05 3.17 -15.74
CA SER A 150 -2.18 3.46 -14.31
C SER A 150 -1.74 4.90 -14.01
N LEU A 151 -2.54 5.59 -13.20
CA LEU A 151 -2.19 6.92 -12.68
C LEU A 151 -0.91 6.86 -11.85
N HIS A 152 -0.74 5.81 -11.03
CA HIS A 152 0.46 5.65 -10.21
C HIS A 152 1.70 5.48 -11.08
N PHE A 153 1.59 4.73 -12.19
CA PHE A 153 2.70 4.61 -13.14
C PHE A 153 3.07 5.94 -13.78
N ALA A 154 2.06 6.75 -14.15
CA ALA A 154 2.31 8.09 -14.69
C ALA A 154 3.01 9.01 -13.68
N GLN A 155 2.60 8.98 -12.41
CA GLN A 155 3.18 9.78 -11.33
C GLN A 155 4.65 9.41 -11.08
N VAL A 156 4.94 8.12 -10.92
CA VAL A 156 6.29 7.64 -10.60
C VAL A 156 7.29 7.89 -11.75
N ARG A 157 6.81 8.06 -12.99
CA ARG A 157 7.66 8.45 -14.13
C ARG A 157 8.05 9.93 -14.12
N THR A 158 7.30 10.77 -13.42
CA THR A 158 7.50 12.23 -13.40
C THR A 158 8.11 12.74 -12.11
N GLU A 159 7.94 12.02 -10.99
CA GLU A 159 8.64 12.27 -9.74
C GLU A 159 10.14 11.96 -9.83
#